data_AF-A0A521GBV2-F1
#
_entry.id   AF-A0A521GBV2-F1
#
_cell.length_a   1.000
_cell.length_b   1.000
_cell.length_c   1.000
_cell.angle_alpha   90.00
_cell.angle_beta   90.00
_cell.angle_gamma   90.00
#
_symmetry.space_group_name_H-M   'P 1'
#
loop_
_entity.id
_entity.type
_entity.pdbx_description
1 polymer ?
#
loop_
_entity_poly.entity_id
_entity_poly.type
_entity_poly.pdbx_seq_one_letter_code
_entity_poly.pdbx_strand_id
1 'polypeptide(L)'
;MKNLCRPLVFTVLTLLGASCTDHSIVDPIRANCRLTEINGAFIDGVKTTFEYDANGRISRMVRRFDDQFGILISDQHFTYNASGQLDKTVGNELDDAGTIIRSLNETYTRTNGRITRFNWEYNDGMKGMNNLTYNAAGQLIGFTFESIPADPARCQMDLYV
;
A
#
# COMPACT_ATOMS: atom_id res chain seq x y z
N MET A 1 -12.10 60.69 -29.11
CA MET A 1 -13.43 60.68 -29.75
C MET A 1 -14.10 59.36 -29.37
N LYS A 2 -15.22 59.22 -28.65
CA LYS A 2 -16.30 60.10 -28.16
C LYS A 2 -16.80 59.52 -26.81
N ASN A 3 -16.83 60.37 -25.80
CA ASN A 3 -17.82 60.60 -24.74
C ASN A 3 -18.54 59.45 -23.99
N LEU A 4 -18.27 59.46 -22.68
CA LEU A 4 -19.05 59.09 -21.48
C LEU A 4 -20.56 59.46 -21.51
N CYS A 5 -21.41 58.62 -20.89
CA CYS A 5 -22.62 59.01 -20.11
C CYS A 5 -23.19 57.78 -19.34
N ARG A 6 -22.80 57.55 -18.08
CA ARG A 6 -23.43 57.91 -16.78
C ARG A 6 -24.47 56.90 -16.23
N PRO A 7 -24.66 56.82 -14.89
CA PRO A 7 -24.93 55.59 -14.13
C PRO A 7 -26.23 55.63 -13.28
N LEU A 8 -26.38 54.61 -12.41
CA LEU A 8 -27.15 54.54 -11.16
C LEU A 8 -28.65 54.17 -11.27
N VAL A 9 -29.05 53.03 -10.65
CA VAL A 9 -30.03 52.97 -9.54
C VAL A 9 -29.81 51.67 -8.74
N PHE A 10 -29.72 51.82 -7.40
CA PHE A 10 -29.68 50.80 -6.35
C PHE A 10 -31.04 50.13 -6.13
N THR A 11 -31.10 48.80 -5.93
CA THR A 11 -32.08 48.12 -5.05
C THR A 11 -31.52 46.73 -4.70
N VAL A 12 -30.86 46.53 -3.56
CA VAL A 12 -31.38 46.03 -2.27
C VAL A 12 -32.06 44.65 -2.34
N LEU A 13 -31.26 43.63 -1.95
CA LEU A 13 -31.56 42.56 -0.99
C LEU A 13 -32.88 41.77 -1.12
N THR A 14 -32.78 40.47 -1.44
CA THR A 14 -33.31 39.34 -0.62
C THR A 14 -32.95 37.97 -1.19
N LEU A 15 -32.24 37.18 -0.37
CA LEU A 15 -32.45 35.75 -0.05
C LEU A 15 -32.73 34.74 -1.19
N LEU A 16 -31.79 33.80 -1.40
CA LEU A 16 -31.90 32.38 -1.04
C LEU A 16 -30.73 31.60 -1.65
N GLY A 17 -30.25 30.61 -0.91
CA GLY A 17 -29.02 29.89 -1.20
C GLY A 17 -29.05 29.12 -2.51
N ALA A 18 -27.90 29.12 -3.17
CA ALA A 18 -27.42 27.99 -3.93
C ALA A 18 -25.95 27.81 -3.55
N SER A 19 -25.73 27.11 -2.44
CA SER A 19 -24.50 26.37 -2.24
C SER A 19 -24.34 25.39 -3.41
N CYS A 20 -23.54 25.74 -4.41
CA CYS A 20 -22.97 24.71 -5.28
C CYS A 20 -21.82 24.05 -4.51
N THR A 21 -22.19 23.27 -3.49
CA THR A 21 -21.39 22.12 -3.10
C THR A 21 -21.43 21.17 -4.29
N ASP A 22 -20.37 21.16 -5.10
CA ASP A 22 -20.01 19.92 -5.78
C ASP A 22 -19.22 19.07 -4.77
N HIS A 23 -19.91 18.71 -3.67
CA HIS A 23 -19.58 17.46 -3.01
C HIS A 23 -20.06 16.40 -3.99
N SER A 24 -19.17 16.03 -4.91
CA SER A 24 -19.33 14.83 -5.70
C SER A 24 -19.71 13.73 -4.73
N ILE A 25 -20.98 13.34 -4.77
CA ILE A 25 -21.51 12.20 -4.05
C ILE A 25 -20.58 11.06 -4.44
N VAL A 26 -19.78 10.57 -3.48
CA VAL A 26 -19.06 9.32 -3.67
C VAL A 26 -20.17 8.30 -3.91
N ASP A 27 -20.27 7.84 -5.15
CA ASP A 27 -21.25 6.85 -5.57
C ASP A 27 -21.19 5.67 -4.56
N PRO A 28 -22.27 5.40 -3.80
CA PRO A 28 -22.25 4.39 -2.74
C PRO A 28 -22.01 2.96 -3.26
N ILE A 29 -21.94 2.78 -4.58
CA ILE A 29 -21.62 1.51 -5.24
C ILE A 29 -20.16 1.06 -5.03
N ARG A 30 -19.25 1.91 -4.52
CA ARG A 30 -17.85 1.50 -4.28
C ARG A 30 -17.53 0.89 -2.92
N ALA A 31 -18.50 0.74 -2.02
CA ALA A 31 -18.24 0.14 -0.70
C ALA A 31 -17.91 -1.37 -0.76
N ASN A 32 -18.17 -2.03 -1.89
CA ASN A 32 -17.97 -3.48 -2.06
C ASN A 32 -17.08 -3.88 -3.24
N CYS A 33 -16.38 -2.92 -3.88
CA CYS A 33 -15.48 -3.24 -4.98
C CYS A 33 -14.18 -3.84 -4.43
N ARG A 34 -14.12 -5.17 -4.32
CA ARG A 34 -12.89 -5.90 -4.08
C ARG A 34 -12.08 -5.96 -5.38
N LEU A 35 -10.86 -5.47 -5.33
CA LEU A 35 -9.94 -5.53 -6.46
C LEU A 35 -9.42 -6.96 -6.58
N THR A 36 -9.83 -7.68 -7.62
CA THR A 36 -9.39 -9.07 -7.80
C THR A 36 -8.13 -9.17 -8.64
N GLU A 37 -7.87 -8.18 -9.49
CA GLU A 37 -6.75 -8.19 -10.43
C GLU A 37 -6.30 -6.76 -10.80
N ILE A 38 -4.99 -6.56 -10.92
CA ILE A 38 -4.36 -5.41 -11.56
C ILE A 38 -3.41 -5.94 -12.62
N ASN A 39 -3.54 -5.43 -13.85
CA ASN A 39 -2.60 -5.67 -14.93
C ASN A 39 -1.80 -4.39 -15.19
N GLY A 40 -0.48 -4.52 -15.36
CA GLY A 40 0.38 -3.39 -15.76
C GLY A 40 0.67 -2.39 -14.66
N ALA A 41 0.72 -2.81 -13.39
CA ALA A 41 1.19 -1.93 -12.32
C ALA A 41 2.69 -1.63 -12.51
N PHE A 42 2.99 -0.45 -13.04
CA PHE A 42 4.33 0.15 -13.24
C PHE A 42 5.24 -0.48 -14.31
N ILE A 43 5.05 -1.75 -14.70
CA ILE A 43 5.81 -2.44 -15.75
C ILE A 43 4.85 -3.32 -16.56
N ASP A 44 4.93 -3.27 -17.89
CA ASP A 44 4.22 -4.21 -18.77
C ASP A 44 4.61 -5.65 -18.42
N GLY A 45 3.64 -6.57 -18.39
CA GLY A 45 3.88 -7.97 -18.02
C GLY A 45 3.75 -8.28 -16.52
N VAL A 46 3.52 -7.28 -15.65
CA VAL A 46 3.20 -7.53 -14.23
C VAL A 46 1.70 -7.74 -14.05
N LYS A 47 1.33 -8.91 -13.55
CA LYS A 47 -0.04 -9.27 -13.16
C LYS A 47 -0.13 -9.48 -11.66
N THR A 48 -1.04 -8.78 -10.99
CA THR A 48 -1.30 -8.94 -9.56
C THR A 48 -2.72 -9.41 -9.33
N THR A 49 -2.92 -10.48 -8.54
CA THR A 49 -4.25 -10.93 -8.11
C THR A 49 -4.38 -10.92 -6.60
N PHE A 50 -5.61 -10.77 -6.11
CA PHE A 50 -5.91 -10.71 -4.68
C PHE A 50 -7.05 -11.66 -4.33
N GLU A 51 -6.90 -12.34 -3.20
CA GLU A 51 -7.96 -13.07 -2.53
C GLU A 51 -8.25 -12.43 -1.18
N TYR A 52 -9.46 -12.63 -0.68
CA TYR A 52 -9.94 -11.99 0.53
C TYR A 52 -10.52 -13.00 1.52
N ASP A 53 -10.31 -12.77 2.80
CA ASP A 53 -10.92 -13.55 3.86
C ASP A 53 -12.43 -13.22 4.03
N ALA A 54 -13.06 -13.93 4.95
CA ALA A 54 -14.48 -13.75 5.29
C ALA A 54 -14.81 -12.34 5.82
N ASN A 55 -13.82 -11.65 6.41
CA ASN A 55 -13.96 -10.28 6.90
C ASN A 55 -13.65 -9.24 5.82
N GLY A 56 -13.29 -9.67 4.61
CA GLY A 56 -12.98 -8.81 3.47
C GLY A 56 -11.60 -8.18 3.47
N ARG A 57 -10.66 -8.73 4.24
CA ARG A 57 -9.24 -8.34 4.21
C ARG A 57 -8.50 -9.21 3.20
N ILE A 58 -7.43 -8.68 2.60
CA ILE A 58 -6.62 -9.45 1.66
C ILE A 58 -5.99 -10.63 2.40
N SER A 59 -6.32 -11.86 2.02
CA SER A 59 -5.75 -13.08 2.60
C SER A 59 -4.60 -13.64 1.79
N ARG A 60 -4.57 -13.33 0.48
CA ARG A 60 -3.52 -13.75 -0.45
C ARG A 60 -3.31 -12.69 -1.54
N MET A 61 -2.07 -12.51 -1.96
CA MET A 61 -1.70 -11.71 -3.11
C MET A 61 -0.69 -12.47 -3.95
N VAL A 62 -0.96 -12.62 -5.25
CA VAL A 62 -0.03 -13.24 -6.20
C VAL A 62 0.43 -12.19 -7.20
N ARG A 63 1.73 -12.01 -7.35
CA ARG A 63 2.36 -11.17 -8.37
C ARG A 63 3.15 -12.03 -9.34
N ARG A 64 2.78 -12.02 -10.62
CA ARG A 64 3.54 -12.61 -11.71
C ARG A 64 4.30 -11.49 -12.43
N PHE A 65 5.62 -11.64 -12.49
CA PHE A 65 6.53 -10.82 -13.27
C PHE A 65 6.90 -11.63 -14.51
N ASP A 66 6.55 -11.12 -15.68
CA ASP A 66 6.90 -11.71 -16.98
C ASP A 66 7.82 -10.72 -17.70
N ASP A 67 9.12 -11.01 -17.69
CA ASP A 67 10.12 -10.17 -18.32
C ASP A 67 11.04 -10.99 -19.25
N GLN A 68 11.98 -10.30 -19.91
CA GLN A 68 12.93 -10.93 -20.83
C GLN A 68 13.85 -11.99 -20.19
N PHE A 69 13.94 -12.03 -18.86
CA PHE A 69 14.72 -12.99 -18.09
C PHE A 69 13.90 -14.17 -17.59
N GLY A 70 12.58 -14.16 -17.81
CA GLY A 70 11.66 -15.26 -17.53
C GLY A 70 10.48 -14.84 -16.66
N ILE A 71 9.85 -15.84 -16.06
CA ILE A 71 8.71 -15.64 -15.17
C ILE A 71 9.12 -15.89 -13.72
N LEU A 72 8.82 -14.91 -12.87
CA LEU A 72 8.91 -15.00 -11.42
C LEU A 72 7.52 -14.77 -10.82
N ILE A 73 7.10 -15.63 -9.90
CA ILE A 73 5.82 -15.50 -9.21
C ILE A 73 6.09 -15.27 -7.72
N SER A 74 5.59 -14.18 -7.16
CA SER A 74 5.57 -13.92 -5.72
C SER A 74 4.17 -14.19 -5.18
N ASP A 75 4.02 -15.21 -4.35
CA ASP A 75 2.76 -15.61 -3.72
C ASP A 75 2.82 -15.33 -2.22
N GLN A 76 2.00 -14.40 -1.73
CA GLN A 76 2.01 -13.95 -0.34
C GLN A 76 0.68 -14.27 0.33
N HIS A 77 0.75 -14.88 1.51
CA HIS A 77 -0.38 -15.18 2.39
C HIS A 77 -0.33 -14.33 3.66
N PHE A 78 -1.46 -13.75 4.02
CA PHE A 78 -1.58 -12.83 5.14
C PHE A 78 -2.45 -13.42 6.24
N THR A 79 -1.91 -13.48 7.45
CA THR A 79 -2.63 -13.92 8.64
C THR A 79 -2.86 -12.74 9.56
N TYR A 80 -4.07 -12.61 10.09
CA TYR A 80 -4.45 -11.53 10.98
C TYR A 80 -4.78 -12.05 12.38
N ASN A 81 -4.44 -11.26 13.40
CA ASN A 81 -4.79 -11.56 14.78
C ASN A 81 -6.30 -11.30 15.06
N ALA A 82 -6.75 -11.69 16.26
CA ALA A 82 -8.14 -11.54 16.69
C ALA A 82 -8.64 -10.09 16.67
N SER A 83 -7.75 -9.12 16.88
CA SER A 83 -8.05 -7.68 16.81
C SER A 83 -8.11 -7.13 15.38
N GLY A 84 -7.97 -7.99 14.38
CA GLY A 84 -8.10 -7.61 12.98
C GLY A 84 -6.78 -7.22 12.29
N GLN A 85 -5.65 -7.23 12.99
CA GLN A 85 -4.38 -6.65 12.53
C GLN A 85 -3.44 -7.71 11.94
N LEU A 86 -2.62 -7.35 10.94
CA LEU A 86 -1.73 -8.27 10.22
C LEU A 86 -0.65 -8.88 11.14
N ASP A 87 -0.75 -10.15 11.48
CA ASP A 87 0.13 -10.80 12.45
C ASP A 87 1.36 -11.44 11.79
N LYS A 88 1.16 -12.06 10.63
CA LYS A 88 2.18 -12.83 9.92
C LYS A 88 1.96 -12.73 8.41
N THR A 89 3.07 -12.71 7.67
CA THR A 89 3.07 -12.94 6.22
C THR A 89 3.92 -14.17 5.92
N VAL A 90 3.44 -15.05 5.05
CA VAL A 90 4.23 -16.14 4.47
C VAL A 90 4.27 -15.93 2.98
N GLY A 91 5.48 -15.89 2.41
CA GLY A 91 5.70 -15.68 0.99
C GLY A 91 6.39 -16.88 0.34
N ASN A 92 6.09 -17.13 -0.93
CA ASN A 92 6.87 -18.00 -1.79
C ASN A 92 7.23 -17.24 -3.06
N GLU A 93 8.46 -17.41 -3.52
CA GLU A 93 8.89 -17.09 -4.87
C GLU A 93 8.93 -18.39 -5.66
N LEU A 94 8.31 -18.39 -6.84
CA LEU A 94 8.19 -19.54 -7.71
C LEU A 94 8.69 -19.20 -9.11
N ASP A 95 9.25 -20.20 -9.79
CA ASP A 95 9.53 -20.14 -11.22
C ASP A 95 8.26 -20.33 -12.07
N ASP A 96 8.39 -20.31 -13.40
CA ASP A 96 7.25 -20.53 -14.31
C ASP A 96 6.61 -21.91 -14.18
N ALA A 97 7.37 -22.91 -13.73
CA ALA A 97 6.86 -24.26 -13.49
C ALA A 97 6.08 -24.37 -12.17
N GLY A 98 6.03 -23.30 -11.37
CA GLY A 98 5.43 -23.32 -10.04
C GLY A 98 6.30 -24.00 -8.99
N THR A 99 7.60 -24.17 -9.26
CA THR A 99 8.56 -24.67 -8.27
C THR A 99 8.88 -23.55 -7.30
N ILE A 100 8.75 -23.80 -6.01
CA ILE A 100 9.20 -22.85 -4.99
C ILE A 100 10.72 -22.76 -5.04
N ILE A 101 11.24 -21.60 -5.39
CA ILE A 101 12.68 -21.31 -5.41
C ILE A 101 13.14 -20.63 -4.12
N ARG A 102 12.23 -19.94 -3.42
CA ARG A 102 12.50 -19.31 -2.13
C ARG A 102 11.22 -19.14 -1.32
N SER A 103 11.30 -19.26 0.00
CA SER A 103 10.17 -19.03 0.90
C SER A 103 10.55 -18.00 1.96
N LEU A 104 9.60 -17.14 2.33
CA LEU A 104 9.73 -16.04 3.27
C LEU A 104 8.74 -16.24 4.43
N ASN A 105 9.19 -16.00 5.65
CA ASN A 105 8.34 -15.80 6.82
C ASN A 105 8.57 -14.41 7.40
N GLU A 106 7.51 -13.64 7.58
CA GLU A 106 7.55 -12.34 8.26
C GLU A 106 6.62 -12.29 9.46
N THR A 107 7.08 -11.65 10.54
CA THR A 107 6.29 -11.40 11.76
C THR A 107 6.36 -9.95 12.16
N TYR A 108 5.28 -9.41 12.75
CA TYR A 108 5.14 -7.99 13.02
C TYR A 108 5.02 -7.68 14.52
N THR A 109 5.86 -6.78 15.02
CA THR A 109 5.73 -6.20 16.36
C THR A 109 5.00 -4.87 16.27
N ARG A 110 4.15 -4.59 17.27
CA ARG A 110 3.34 -3.37 17.31
C ARG A 110 3.52 -2.57 18.59
N THR A 111 3.34 -1.27 18.46
CA THR A 111 3.19 -0.34 19.57
C THR A 111 2.05 0.61 19.22
N ASN A 112 1.08 0.78 20.14
CA ASN A 112 -0.10 1.63 19.93
C ASN A 112 -0.85 1.32 18.62
N GLY A 113 -1.00 0.04 18.29
CA GLY A 113 -1.71 -0.43 17.09
C GLY A 113 -0.95 -0.30 15.76
N ARG A 114 0.26 0.27 15.76
CA ARG A 114 1.10 0.45 14.57
C ARG A 114 2.22 -0.56 14.53
N ILE A 115 2.60 -1.02 13.34
CA ILE A 115 3.79 -1.86 13.16
C ILE A 115 5.02 -0.98 13.43
N THR A 116 5.84 -1.40 14.38
CA THR A 116 7.12 -0.75 14.73
C THR A 116 8.32 -1.59 14.36
N ARG A 117 8.12 -2.89 14.11
CA ARG A 117 9.16 -3.78 13.63
C ARG A 117 8.57 -4.92 12.84
N PHE A 118 9.30 -5.41 11.86
CA PHE A 118 9.07 -6.73 11.28
C PHE A 118 10.36 -7.51 11.14
N ASN A 119 10.29 -8.79 11.53
CA ASN A 119 11.37 -9.74 11.35
C ASN A 119 11.04 -10.60 10.13
N TRP A 120 12.02 -10.88 9.31
CA TRP A 120 11.88 -11.70 8.12
C TRP A 120 12.95 -12.78 8.08
N GLU A 121 12.62 -13.94 7.53
CA GLU A 121 13.52 -15.07 7.35
C GLU A 121 13.16 -15.83 6.08
N TYR A 122 14.17 -16.05 5.24
CA TYR A 122 14.08 -16.92 4.09
C TYR A 122 14.47 -18.35 4.46
N ASN A 123 13.99 -19.33 3.68
CA ASN A 123 14.33 -20.74 3.84
C ASN A 123 15.80 -21.08 3.53
N ASP A 124 16.53 -20.17 2.89
CA ASP A 124 17.98 -20.27 2.65
C ASP A 124 18.84 -19.82 3.87
N GLY A 125 18.18 -19.38 4.94
CA GLY A 125 18.82 -18.91 6.18
C GLY A 125 19.14 -17.41 6.21
N MET A 126 18.93 -16.68 5.11
CA MET A 126 18.98 -15.21 5.12
C MET A 126 17.83 -14.68 5.96
N LYS A 127 18.13 -13.85 6.94
CA LYS A 127 17.12 -13.25 7.81
C LYS A 127 17.46 -11.84 8.17
N GLY A 128 16.51 -11.14 8.75
CA GLY A 128 16.76 -9.79 9.23
C GLY A 128 15.59 -9.15 9.92
N MET A 129 15.77 -7.87 10.19
CA MET A 129 14.86 -7.06 10.96
C MET A 129 14.77 -5.68 10.34
N ASN A 130 13.55 -5.15 10.32
CA ASN A 130 13.29 -3.77 9.98
C ASN A 130 12.64 -3.08 11.17
N ASN A 131 13.12 -1.89 11.55
CA ASN A 131 12.50 -1.07 12.58
C ASN A 131 11.92 0.20 11.95
N LEU A 132 10.75 0.60 12.44
CA LEU A 132 10.00 1.78 12.00
C LEU A 132 9.84 2.74 13.18
N THR A 133 10.25 3.99 13.00
CA THR A 133 10.07 5.04 14.00
C THR A 133 9.08 6.08 13.51
N TYR A 134 8.22 6.54 14.43
CA TYR A 134 7.17 7.51 14.12
C TYR A 134 7.31 8.74 15.01
N ASN A 135 6.95 9.90 14.49
CA ASN A 135 6.78 11.10 15.31
C ASN A 135 5.45 11.05 16.10
N ALA A 136 5.21 12.06 16.94
CA ALA A 136 3.98 12.15 17.74
C ALA A 136 2.69 12.27 16.91
N ALA A 137 2.76 12.82 15.68
CA ALA A 137 1.65 12.85 14.74
C ALA A 137 1.42 11.49 14.05
N GLY A 138 2.26 10.49 14.32
CA GLY A 138 2.19 9.17 13.71
C GLY A 138 2.70 9.12 12.27
N GLN A 139 3.54 10.06 11.85
CA GLN A 139 4.21 9.98 10.55
C GLN A 139 5.48 9.14 10.70
N LEU A 140 5.78 8.29 9.71
CA LEU A 140 7.03 7.53 9.67
C LEU A 140 8.19 8.51 9.45
N ILE A 141 9.16 8.51 10.36
CA ILE A 141 10.33 9.40 10.34
C ILE A 141 11.66 8.67 10.31
N GLY A 142 11.63 7.34 10.40
CA GLY A 142 12.86 6.55 10.33
C GLY A 142 12.59 5.09 10.05
N PHE A 143 13.57 4.49 9.40
CA PHE A 143 13.59 3.11 8.98
C PHE A 143 15.02 2.60 9.16
N THR A 144 15.18 1.49 9.88
CA THR A 144 16.46 0.77 9.91
C THR A 144 16.26 -0.66 9.46
N PHE A 145 17.30 -1.22 8.84
CA PHE A 145 17.33 -2.58 8.33
C PHE A 145 18.62 -3.26 8.77
N GLU A 146 18.51 -4.50 9.23
CA GLU A 146 19.61 -5.38 9.55
C GLU A 146 19.37 -6.74 8.90
N SER A 147 20.41 -7.35 8.33
CA SER A 147 20.34 -8.71 7.76
C SER A 147 21.50 -9.58 8.24
N ILE A 148 21.26 -10.89 8.24
CA ILE A 148 22.23 -11.94 8.56
C ILE A 148 22.14 -13.02 7.47
N PRO A 149 23.24 -13.34 6.75
CA PRO A 149 24.51 -12.61 6.78
C PRO A 149 24.33 -11.13 6.39
N ALA A 150 25.21 -10.27 6.89
CA ALA A 150 25.18 -8.85 6.57
C ALA A 150 25.27 -8.70 5.05
N ASP A 151 24.26 -8.05 4.45
CA ASP A 151 24.30 -7.69 3.04
C ASP A 151 25.10 -6.39 2.92
N PRO A 152 26.33 -6.42 2.38
CA PRO A 152 27.17 -5.23 2.28
C PRO A 152 26.61 -4.17 1.33
N ALA A 153 25.57 -4.48 0.54
CA ALA A 153 24.97 -3.56 -0.42
C ALA A 153 23.78 -2.74 0.12
N ARG A 154 23.33 -2.95 1.37
CA ARG A 154 22.06 -2.37 1.89
C ARG A 154 22.18 -1.64 3.23
N CYS A 155 23.24 -0.84 3.41
CA CYS A 155 23.37 0.03 4.58
C CYS A 155 22.55 1.32 4.41
N GLN A 156 21.50 1.45 5.21
CA GLN A 156 20.83 2.70 5.61
C GLN A 156 20.24 3.57 4.49
N MET A 157 18.93 3.45 4.27
CA MET A 157 18.17 4.43 3.49
C MET A 157 17.66 5.51 4.45
N ASP A 158 18.39 6.61 4.58
CA ASP A 158 17.91 7.79 5.29
C ASP A 158 16.77 8.41 4.48
N LEU A 159 15.53 8.34 5.01
CA LEU A 159 14.41 9.06 4.44
C LEU A 159 14.60 10.55 4.74
N TYR A 160 15.10 11.30 3.75
CA TYR A 160 14.98 12.76 3.77
C TYR A 160 13.55 13.13 3.40
N VAL A 161 12.76 13.53 4.40
CA VAL A 161 11.42 14.14 4.23
C VAL A 161 11.58 15.64 4.04
#